data_AF-A0A7Y5NTG6-F1
#
_entry.id   AF-A0A7Y5NTG6-F1
#
_cell.length_a   1.000
_cell.length_b   1.000
_cell.length_c   1.000
_cell.angle_alpha   90.00
_cell.angle_beta   90.00
_cell.angle_gamma   90.00
#
_symmetry.space_group_name_H-M   'P 1'
#
loop_
_entity.id
_entity.type
_entity.pdbx_description
1 polymer ?
#
loop_
_entity_poly.entity_id
_entity_poly.type
_entity_poly.pdbx_seq_one_letter_code
_entity_poly.pdbx_strand_id
1 'polypeptide(L)'
;MTALRGIRCFVAALVLATCTFALDVQANPNAAKEAYDRAADAFARKSYSEAAASFALADRLEPNPIALEAAFKAVLLADDPVLGMELVERAGSRPANPKIDSYVVQAKAAFETRAGKLSVTCADERGCTVKLNGVDLELGKRHWVRAGAQQLAVTVDGATKPYSIDVKPRASVDFTAPAPPRSPSAAHGDAATETNEAGPRVEDKPSRGLHPAIFGVTAGLFAIAGGVTIWSGVDTLDLHDRYETGDDGARDAGVAAQDRTNILIGVVAGGAVATTIVAIFTDWGGKDAEASSPTAVRFAPPFGIRF
;
A
#
# COMPACT_ATOMS: atom_id res chain seq x y z
N MET A 1 13.31 78.97 51.19
CA MET A 1 13.13 78.95 49.72
C MET A 1 13.97 77.79 49.19
N THR A 2 13.63 76.53 49.44
CA THR A 2 12.58 75.69 48.81
C THR A 2 12.85 75.42 47.32
N ALA A 3 13.34 74.21 46.98
CA ALA A 3 12.82 73.40 45.86
C ALA A 3 13.55 72.05 45.77
N LEU A 4 12.83 70.99 46.14
CA LEU A 4 13.10 69.58 45.82
C LEU A 4 13.03 69.32 44.30
N ARG A 5 13.93 68.49 43.78
CA ARG A 5 13.78 67.65 42.57
C ARG A 5 14.53 66.35 42.90
N GLY A 6 13.92 65.19 43.11
CA GLY A 6 12.81 64.58 42.39
C GLY A 6 13.33 63.31 41.71
N ILE A 7 13.76 62.33 42.51
CA ILE A 7 14.25 61.02 42.07
C ILE A 7 13.08 60.27 41.44
N ARG A 8 13.17 59.98 40.13
CA ARG A 8 12.24 59.08 39.43
C ARG A 8 12.92 57.74 39.24
N CYS A 9 12.59 56.80 40.11
CA CYS A 9 12.79 55.37 39.90
C CYS A 9 12.01 54.93 38.66
N PHE A 10 12.71 54.55 37.59
CA PHE A 10 12.14 53.78 36.51
C PHE A 10 12.47 52.30 36.76
N VAL A 11 11.51 51.57 37.34
CA VAL A 11 11.52 50.11 37.37
C VAL A 11 11.02 49.64 36.01
N ALA A 12 11.93 49.29 35.11
CA ALA A 12 11.59 48.63 33.86
C ALA A 12 11.34 47.14 34.15
N ALA A 13 10.06 46.75 34.21
CA ALA A 13 9.65 45.36 34.26
C ALA A 13 9.93 44.69 32.90
N LEU A 14 10.97 43.85 32.88
CA LEU A 14 11.32 42.99 31.74
C LEU A 14 10.32 41.83 31.68
N VAL A 15 9.25 41.99 30.91
CA VAL A 15 8.34 40.89 30.56
C VAL A 15 9.05 40.01 29.53
N LEU A 16 9.63 38.90 29.97
CA LEU A 16 10.07 37.82 29.08
C LEU A 16 8.83 37.18 28.45
N ALA A 17 8.46 37.64 27.26
CA ALA A 17 7.57 36.92 26.37
C ALA A 17 8.30 35.69 25.84
N THR A 18 8.08 34.54 26.48
CA THR A 18 8.46 33.23 25.95
C THR A 18 7.67 32.98 24.66
N CYS A 19 8.27 33.30 23.51
CA CYS A 19 7.79 32.84 22.22
C CYS A 19 7.91 31.33 22.18
N THR A 20 6.79 30.63 22.32
CA THR A 20 6.66 29.22 21.99
C THR A 20 6.84 29.10 20.47
N PHE A 21 8.02 28.73 20.01
CA PHE A 21 8.26 28.41 18.60
C PHE A 21 7.52 27.11 18.28
N ALA A 22 6.31 27.22 17.71
CA ALA A 22 5.79 26.17 16.87
C ALA A 22 6.77 26.04 15.70
N LEU A 23 7.37 24.87 15.52
CA LEU A 23 8.12 24.54 14.32
C LEU A 23 7.10 24.46 13.17
N ASP A 24 6.82 25.60 12.54
CA ASP A 24 6.18 25.62 11.24
C ASP A 24 7.12 24.86 10.28
N VAL A 25 6.63 23.73 9.76
CA VAL A 25 7.23 23.12 8.58
C VAL A 25 7.10 24.15 7.47
N GLN A 26 8.14 24.95 7.27
CA GLN A 26 8.13 26.01 6.28
C GLN A 26 7.84 25.38 4.92
N ALA A 27 6.74 25.78 4.28
CA ALA A 27 6.44 25.36 2.92
C ALA A 27 7.68 25.61 2.05
N ASN A 28 8.10 24.59 1.30
CA ASN A 28 9.23 24.67 0.39
C ASN A 28 8.73 24.43 -1.05
N PRO A 29 8.32 25.48 -1.76
CA PRO A 29 7.73 25.36 -3.10
C PRO A 29 8.67 24.69 -4.11
N ASN A 30 9.98 24.86 -3.96
CA ASN A 30 10.95 24.21 -4.83
C ASN A 30 10.96 22.69 -4.63
N ALA A 31 10.93 22.23 -3.37
CA ALA A 31 10.85 20.80 -3.07
C ALA A 31 9.51 20.19 -3.52
N ALA A 32 8.40 20.94 -3.41
CA ALA A 32 7.09 20.52 -3.90
C ALA A 32 7.08 20.37 -5.43
N LYS A 33 7.65 21.35 -6.15
CA LYS A 33 7.83 21.28 -7.60
C LYS A 33 8.69 20.10 -8.03
N GLU A 34 9.85 19.90 -7.40
CA GLU A 34 10.72 18.76 -7.71
C GLU A 34 10.02 17.42 -7.48
N ALA A 35 9.23 17.30 -6.40
CA ALA A 35 8.43 16.10 -6.15
C ALA A 35 7.35 15.90 -7.22
N TYR A 36 6.71 16.97 -7.70
CA TYR A 36 5.72 16.90 -8.78
C TYR A 36 6.36 16.50 -10.11
N ASP A 37 7.50 17.09 -10.47
CA ASP A 37 8.22 16.78 -11.71
C ASP A 37 8.67 15.30 -11.71
N ARG A 38 9.25 14.82 -10.59
CA ARG A 38 9.57 13.38 -10.42
C ARG A 38 8.34 12.49 -10.57
N ALA A 39 7.20 12.91 -10.02
CA ALA A 39 5.95 12.16 -10.12
C ALA A 39 5.42 12.09 -11.55
N ALA A 40 5.49 13.20 -12.30
CA ALA A 40 5.10 13.25 -13.71
C ALA A 40 5.98 12.34 -14.57
N ASP A 41 7.29 12.36 -14.36
CA ASP A 41 8.23 11.46 -15.03
C ASP A 41 7.95 9.98 -14.72
N ALA A 42 7.72 9.65 -13.45
CA ALA A 42 7.34 8.30 -13.03
C ALA A 42 6.00 7.86 -13.65
N PHE A 43 5.02 8.76 -13.71
CA PHE A 43 3.71 8.50 -14.30
C PHE A 43 3.82 8.23 -15.81
N ALA A 44 4.62 9.03 -16.53
CA ALA A 44 4.88 8.85 -17.96
C ALA A 44 5.54 7.49 -18.25
N ARG A 45 6.40 7.00 -17.35
CA ARG A 45 7.00 5.67 -17.42
C ARG A 45 6.11 4.53 -16.89
N LYS A 46 4.85 4.82 -16.52
CA LYS A 46 3.89 3.88 -15.91
C LYS A 46 4.35 3.29 -14.56
N SER A 47 5.30 3.93 -13.90
CA SER A 47 5.72 3.61 -12.53
C SER A 47 4.72 4.21 -11.53
N TYR A 48 3.48 3.70 -11.52
CA TYR A 48 2.37 4.35 -10.82
C TYR A 48 2.55 4.42 -9.30
N SER A 49 3.19 3.44 -8.68
CA SER A 49 3.47 3.47 -7.23
C SER A 49 4.44 4.60 -6.86
N GLU A 50 5.52 4.76 -7.62
CA GLU A 50 6.49 5.85 -7.45
C GLU A 50 5.83 7.23 -7.73
N ALA A 51 5.02 7.30 -8.79
CA ALA A 51 4.27 8.50 -9.14
C ALA A 51 3.29 8.90 -8.02
N ALA A 52 2.51 7.94 -7.50
CA ALA A 52 1.54 8.20 -6.43
C ALA A 52 2.22 8.73 -5.17
N ALA A 53 3.32 8.09 -4.74
CA ALA A 53 4.08 8.55 -3.58
C ALA A 53 4.66 9.95 -3.80
N SER A 54 5.18 10.24 -5.00
CA SER A 54 5.79 11.53 -5.33
C SER A 54 4.76 12.66 -5.47
N PHE A 55 3.60 12.41 -6.09
CA PHE A 55 2.49 13.38 -6.11
C PHE A 55 1.93 13.64 -4.71
N ALA A 56 1.78 12.58 -3.90
CA ALA A 56 1.35 12.70 -2.52
C ALA A 56 2.37 13.48 -1.66
N LEU A 57 3.67 13.37 -1.95
CA LEU A 57 4.71 14.17 -1.32
C LEU A 57 4.63 15.64 -1.77
N ALA A 58 4.49 15.91 -3.06
CA ALA A 58 4.33 17.28 -3.58
C ALA A 58 3.16 18.00 -2.88
N ASP A 59 2.01 17.32 -2.78
CA ASP A 59 0.84 17.81 -2.08
C ASP A 59 1.02 17.97 -0.55
N ARG A 60 1.90 17.17 0.06
CA ARG A 60 2.23 17.30 1.50
C ARG A 60 3.13 18.51 1.75
N LEU A 61 4.08 18.76 0.86
CA LEU A 61 5.02 19.88 0.94
C LEU A 61 4.33 21.23 0.66
N GLU A 62 3.41 21.24 -0.29
CA GLU A 62 2.58 22.39 -0.63
C GLU A 62 1.16 21.90 -0.99
N PRO A 63 0.18 22.05 -0.07
CA PRO A 63 -1.20 21.62 -0.30
C PRO A 63 -1.79 22.17 -1.60
N ASN A 64 -1.95 21.30 -2.59
CA ASN A 64 -2.35 21.69 -3.94
C ASN A 64 -3.39 20.69 -4.50
N PRO A 65 -4.60 21.16 -4.89
CA PRO A 65 -5.65 20.26 -5.38
C PRO A 65 -5.25 19.50 -6.66
N ILE A 66 -4.39 20.05 -7.52
CA ILE A 66 -3.91 19.39 -8.74
C ILE A 66 -2.95 18.25 -8.39
N ALA A 67 -2.05 18.45 -7.43
CA ALA A 67 -1.15 17.39 -6.97
C ALA A 67 -1.93 16.27 -6.26
N LEU A 68 -2.93 16.62 -5.44
CA LEU A 68 -3.79 15.63 -4.79
C LEU A 68 -4.63 14.83 -5.80
N GLU A 69 -5.21 15.50 -6.81
CA GLU A 69 -5.92 14.82 -7.90
C GLU A 69 -5.01 13.83 -8.65
N ALA A 70 -3.81 14.25 -9.01
CA ALA A 70 -2.82 13.39 -9.68
C ALA A 70 -2.38 12.22 -8.79
N ALA A 71 -2.22 12.44 -7.48
CA ALA A 71 -1.92 11.39 -6.51
C ALA A 71 -3.02 10.32 -6.46
N PHE A 72 -4.29 10.72 -6.45
CA PHE A 72 -5.41 9.77 -6.50
C PHE A 72 -5.44 8.97 -7.81
N LYS A 73 -5.23 9.63 -8.95
CA LYS A 73 -5.16 8.94 -10.24
C LYS A 73 -4.05 7.89 -10.25
N ALA A 74 -2.86 8.27 -9.80
CA ALA A 74 -1.72 7.37 -9.74
C ALA A 74 -1.92 6.23 -8.73
N VAL A 75 -2.51 6.49 -7.56
CA VAL A 75 -2.70 5.46 -6.52
C VAL A 75 -3.73 4.41 -6.93
N LEU A 76 -4.78 4.82 -7.65
CA LEU A 76 -5.76 3.90 -8.24
C LEU A 76 -5.12 2.97 -9.28
N LEU A 77 -4.21 3.50 -10.10
CA LEU A 77 -3.45 2.71 -11.07
C LEU A 77 -2.38 1.82 -10.43
N ALA A 78 -1.80 2.28 -9.31
CA ALA A 78 -0.81 1.53 -8.54
C ALA A 78 -1.42 0.42 -7.67
N ASP A 79 -2.74 0.42 -7.49
CA ASP A 79 -3.46 -0.48 -6.60
C ASP A 79 -2.91 -0.48 -5.16
N ASP A 80 -2.62 0.71 -4.63
CA ASP A 80 -2.05 0.88 -3.28
C ASP A 80 -3.12 1.28 -2.26
N PRO A 81 -3.69 0.32 -1.50
CA PRO A 81 -4.75 0.60 -0.56
C PRO A 81 -4.29 1.41 0.65
N VAL A 82 -2.99 1.39 0.99
CA VAL A 82 -2.49 2.14 2.15
C VAL A 82 -2.44 3.61 1.82
N LEU A 83 -1.69 3.97 0.77
CA LEU A 83 -1.58 5.35 0.33
C LEU A 83 -2.94 5.90 -0.12
N GLY A 84 -3.78 5.08 -0.77
CA GLY A 84 -5.11 5.49 -1.22
C GLY A 84 -5.99 5.96 -0.06
N MET A 85 -5.99 5.23 1.06
CA MET A 85 -6.77 5.60 2.24
C MET A 85 -6.17 6.77 3.03
N GLU A 86 -4.84 6.94 3.01
CA GLU A 86 -4.19 8.16 3.53
C GLU A 86 -4.65 9.41 2.75
N LEU A 87 -4.71 9.33 1.41
CA LEU A 87 -5.17 10.42 0.58
C LEU A 87 -6.65 10.75 0.82
N VAL A 88 -7.49 9.72 1.07
CA VAL A 88 -8.90 9.91 1.46
C VAL A 88 -9.03 10.75 2.73
N GLU A 89 -8.24 10.46 3.77
CA GLU A 89 -8.27 11.26 5.00
C GLU A 89 -7.77 12.68 4.78
N ARG A 90 -6.70 12.83 4.00
CA ARG A 90 -6.15 14.13 3.66
C ARG A 90 -7.13 14.99 2.86
N ALA A 91 -7.89 14.40 1.94
CA ALA A 91 -8.96 15.09 1.24
C ALA A 91 -10.09 15.50 2.19
N GLY A 92 -10.43 14.64 3.15
CA GLY A 92 -11.46 14.93 4.16
C GLY A 92 -11.11 16.07 5.12
N SER A 93 -9.83 16.42 5.28
CA SER A 93 -9.41 17.57 6.10
C SER A 93 -9.36 18.89 5.30
N ARG A 94 -9.78 18.91 4.04
CA ARG A 94 -9.70 20.07 3.14
C ARG A 94 -11.10 20.60 2.77
N PRO A 95 -11.20 21.83 2.26
CA PRO A 95 -12.43 22.31 1.62
C PRO A 95 -12.87 21.36 0.50
N ALA A 96 -14.19 21.18 0.37
CA ALA A 96 -14.77 20.29 -0.63
C ALA A 96 -14.36 20.68 -2.06
N ASN A 97 -14.10 19.68 -2.90
CA ASN A 97 -13.75 19.86 -4.29
C ASN A 97 -14.36 18.70 -5.10
N PRO A 98 -15.37 18.96 -5.97
CA PRO A 98 -16.13 17.90 -6.64
C PRO A 98 -15.27 16.90 -7.44
N LYS A 99 -14.15 17.35 -8.01
CA LYS A 99 -13.23 16.44 -8.72
C LYS A 99 -12.53 15.50 -7.76
N ILE A 100 -11.96 16.03 -6.68
CA ILE A 100 -11.29 15.23 -5.64
C ILE A 100 -12.30 14.32 -4.94
N ASP A 101 -13.52 14.80 -4.68
CA ASP A 101 -14.59 14.01 -4.06
C ASP A 101 -14.93 12.77 -4.89
N SER A 102 -14.93 12.89 -6.23
CA SER A 102 -15.13 11.74 -7.12
C SER A 102 -14.01 10.70 -7.01
N TYR A 103 -12.76 11.14 -6.83
CA TYR A 103 -11.63 10.24 -6.61
C TYR A 103 -11.65 9.62 -5.21
N VAL A 104 -12.11 10.36 -4.19
CA VAL A 104 -12.32 9.83 -2.83
C VAL A 104 -13.32 8.68 -2.84
N VAL A 105 -14.43 8.82 -3.59
CA VAL A 105 -15.43 7.74 -3.74
C VAL A 105 -14.80 6.52 -4.40
N GLN A 106 -14.06 6.71 -5.50
CA GLN A 106 -13.38 5.62 -6.20
C GLN A 106 -12.34 4.91 -5.32
N ALA A 107 -11.49 5.67 -4.62
CA ALA A 107 -10.47 5.14 -3.74
C ALA A 107 -11.07 4.35 -2.57
N LYS A 108 -12.14 4.86 -1.94
CA LYS A 108 -12.86 4.10 -0.90
C LYS A 108 -13.40 2.78 -1.46
N ALA A 109 -14.10 2.81 -2.59
CA ALA A 109 -14.63 1.60 -3.22
C ALA A 109 -13.54 0.57 -3.56
N ALA A 110 -12.37 1.03 -4.02
CA ALA A 110 -11.25 0.17 -4.37
C ALA A 110 -10.49 -0.40 -3.16
N PHE A 111 -10.37 0.37 -2.07
CA PHE A 111 -9.35 0.12 -1.04
C PHE A 111 -9.89 -0.06 0.38
N GLU A 112 -11.11 0.36 0.70
CA GLU A 112 -11.60 0.32 2.08
C GLU A 112 -11.63 -1.11 2.66
N THR A 113 -11.88 -2.11 1.82
CA THR A 113 -11.91 -3.53 2.23
C THR A 113 -10.54 -4.18 2.31
N ARG A 114 -9.48 -3.45 1.93
CA ARG A 114 -8.09 -3.95 1.84
C ARG A 114 -7.14 -3.17 2.73
N ALA A 115 -7.64 -2.18 3.45
CA ALA A 115 -6.89 -1.40 4.41
C ALA A 115 -7.61 -1.36 5.77
N GLY A 116 -6.81 -1.22 6.83
CA GLY A 116 -7.28 -0.91 8.17
C GLY A 116 -6.33 0.09 8.82
N LYS A 117 -6.64 0.52 10.04
CA LYS A 117 -5.78 1.41 10.82
C LYS A 117 -5.09 0.62 11.92
N LEU A 118 -3.83 0.91 12.15
CA LEU A 118 -3.05 0.38 13.25
C LEU A 118 -2.47 1.55 14.05
N SER A 119 -2.69 1.55 15.35
CA SER A 119 -1.90 2.36 16.29
C SER A 119 -1.09 1.43 17.18
N VAL A 120 0.15 1.83 17.45
CA VAL A 120 1.02 1.11 18.37
C VAL A 120 1.44 2.05 19.49
N THR A 121 1.23 1.63 20.72
CA THR A 121 1.69 2.33 21.92
C THR A 121 2.60 1.42 22.72
N CYS A 122 3.53 2.00 23.49
CA CYS A 122 4.36 1.24 24.42
C CYS A 122 4.01 1.67 25.84
N ALA A 123 3.95 0.70 26.77
CA ALA A 123 3.70 1.00 28.18
C ALA A 123 4.80 1.88 28.79
N ASP A 124 6.06 1.68 28.35
CA ASP A 124 7.20 2.55 28.63
C ASP A 124 7.70 3.15 27.31
N GLU A 125 7.56 4.47 27.12
CA GLU A 125 7.95 5.15 25.86
C GLU A 125 9.47 5.23 25.66
N ARG A 126 10.26 5.12 26.73
CA ARG A 126 11.72 5.26 26.66
C ARG A 126 12.34 4.04 26.01
N GLY A 127 13.06 4.22 24.90
CA GLY A 127 13.77 3.14 24.23
C GLY A 127 12.87 2.14 23.51
N CYS A 128 11.57 2.44 23.36
CA CYS A 128 10.67 1.64 22.54
C CYS A 128 10.74 2.10 21.07
N THR A 129 11.09 1.18 20.17
CA THR A 129 11.00 1.40 18.72
C THR A 129 10.23 0.27 18.09
N VAL A 130 9.42 0.58 17.08
CA VAL A 130 8.57 -0.40 16.41
C VAL A 130 8.79 -0.33 14.93
N LYS A 131 9.02 -1.49 14.32
CA LYS A 131 9.05 -1.66 12.88
C LYS A 131 7.85 -2.46 12.42
N LEU A 132 7.09 -1.90 11.48
CA LEU A 132 6.03 -2.60 10.77
C LEU A 132 6.58 -3.10 9.43
N ASN A 133 6.64 -4.42 9.26
CA ASN A 133 7.20 -5.07 8.06
C ASN A 133 8.60 -4.53 7.69
N GLY A 134 9.41 -4.21 8.70
CA GLY A 134 10.77 -3.67 8.53
C GLY A 134 10.89 -2.14 8.43
N VAL A 135 9.78 -1.41 8.30
CA VAL A 135 9.75 0.06 8.23
C VAL A 135 9.45 0.64 9.60
N ASP A 136 10.17 1.69 10.01
CA ASP A 136 9.94 2.37 11.29
C ASP A 136 8.51 2.94 11.35
N LEU A 137 7.80 2.63 12.43
CA LEU A 137 6.43 3.06 12.68
C LEU A 137 6.40 4.11 13.79
N GLU A 138 5.78 5.24 13.53
CA GLU A 138 5.64 6.30 14.53
C GLU A 138 4.62 5.89 15.61
N LEU A 139 5.06 5.84 16.87
CA LEU A 139 4.22 5.45 17.99
C LEU A 139 3.09 6.45 18.27
N GLY A 140 1.97 5.95 18.80
CA GLY A 140 0.83 6.77 19.23
C GLY A 140 -0.03 7.35 18.10
N LYS A 141 0.41 7.26 16.84
CA LYS A 141 -0.38 7.66 15.67
C LYS A 141 -1.08 6.47 15.04
N ARG A 142 -2.25 6.74 14.45
CA ARG A 142 -2.96 5.77 13.61
C ARG A 142 -2.41 5.83 12.20
N HIS A 143 -1.87 4.72 11.74
CA HIS A 143 -1.36 4.55 10.39
C HIS A 143 -2.28 3.65 9.60
N TRP A 144 -2.48 3.96 8.31
CA TRP A 144 -3.11 3.00 7.41
C TRP A 144 -2.13 1.86 7.13
N VAL A 145 -2.67 0.65 7.13
CA VAL A 145 -1.92 -0.58 6.84
C VAL A 145 -2.78 -1.51 6.00
N ARG A 146 -2.16 -2.43 5.26
CA ARG A 146 -2.91 -3.46 4.54
C ARG A 146 -3.69 -4.31 5.54
N ALA A 147 -4.90 -4.68 5.17
CA ALA A 147 -5.69 -5.64 5.92
C ALA A 147 -5.05 -7.04 5.86
N GLY A 148 -5.22 -7.82 6.92
CA GLY A 148 -4.64 -9.14 7.13
C GLY A 148 -3.48 -9.14 8.12
N ALA A 149 -2.69 -10.21 8.10
CA ALA A 149 -1.57 -10.41 9.01
C ALA A 149 -0.44 -9.41 8.72
N GLN A 150 -0.04 -8.67 9.76
CA GLN A 150 1.05 -7.71 9.77
C GLN A 150 2.11 -8.16 10.76
N GLN A 151 3.39 -7.98 10.41
CA GLN A 151 4.50 -8.28 11.31
C GLN A 151 5.01 -7.01 11.96
N LEU A 152 4.99 -6.99 13.30
CA LEU A 152 5.65 -5.97 14.10
C LEU A 152 6.93 -6.53 14.69
N ALA A 153 8.03 -5.79 14.59
CA ALA A 153 9.21 -5.99 15.41
C ALA A 153 9.27 -4.86 16.43
N VAL A 154 9.02 -5.19 17.69
CA VAL A 154 9.05 -4.23 18.81
C VAL A 154 10.37 -4.40 19.52
N THR A 155 11.14 -3.33 19.61
CA THR A 155 12.39 -3.29 20.36
C THR A 155 12.19 -2.45 21.62
N VAL A 156 12.42 -3.04 22.78
CA VAL A 156 12.38 -2.35 24.08
C VAL A 156 13.67 -2.68 24.81
N ASP A 157 14.37 -1.64 25.30
CA ASP A 157 15.67 -1.78 25.99
C ASP A 157 16.70 -2.63 25.21
N GLY A 158 16.69 -2.50 23.88
CA GLY A 158 17.59 -3.24 22.98
C GLY A 158 17.18 -4.68 22.67
N ALA A 159 16.12 -5.20 23.31
CA ALA A 159 15.57 -6.52 23.01
C ALA A 159 14.44 -6.43 21.98
N THR A 160 14.63 -7.05 20.81
CA THR A 160 13.61 -7.11 19.76
C THR A 160 12.77 -8.37 19.87
N LYS A 161 11.44 -8.22 19.86
CA LYS A 161 10.48 -9.33 19.79
C LYS A 161 9.54 -9.17 18.60
N PRO A 162 9.31 -10.25 17.81
CA PRO A 162 8.33 -10.24 16.74
C PRO A 162 6.91 -10.45 17.29
N TYR A 163 5.93 -9.77 16.70
CA TYR A 163 4.50 -9.94 16.95
C TYR A 163 3.79 -10.03 15.60
N SER A 164 2.77 -10.89 15.54
CA SER A 164 1.86 -10.97 14.40
C SER A 164 0.52 -10.38 14.81
N ILE A 165 0.03 -9.40 14.07
CA ILE A 165 -1.26 -8.74 14.31
C ILE A 165 -2.13 -8.91 13.09
N ASP A 166 -3.38 -9.32 13.29
CA ASP A 166 -4.36 -9.39 12.20
C ASP A 166 -5.18 -8.10 12.16
N VAL A 167 -4.99 -7.30 11.10
CA VAL A 167 -5.72 -6.05 10.92
C VAL A 167 -6.94 -6.31 10.02
N LYS A 168 -8.13 -6.25 10.60
CA LYS A 168 -9.35 -6.46 9.82
C LYS A 168 -9.62 -5.28 8.86
N PRO A 169 -10.23 -5.52 7.69
CA PRO A 169 -10.68 -4.47 6.79
C PRO A 169 -11.54 -3.41 7.49
N ARG A 170 -11.27 -2.13 7.25
CA ARG A 170 -11.98 -0.97 7.85
C ARG A 170 -11.89 -0.89 9.38
N ALA A 171 -11.20 -1.80 10.04
CA ALA A 171 -11.06 -1.80 11.48
C ALA A 171 -9.89 -0.91 11.92
N SER A 172 -9.95 -0.47 13.17
CA SER A 172 -8.79 0.11 13.85
C SER A 172 -8.32 -0.89 14.90
N VAL A 173 -7.02 -1.19 14.90
CA VAL A 173 -6.37 -2.02 15.90
C VAL A 173 -5.46 -1.13 16.72
N ASP A 174 -5.66 -1.13 18.03
CA ASP A 174 -4.75 -0.46 18.97
C ASP A 174 -3.94 -1.56 19.67
N PHE A 175 -2.63 -1.61 19.38
CA PHE A 175 -1.72 -2.59 19.94
C PHE A 175 -0.82 -1.93 20.98
N THR A 176 -0.90 -2.42 22.21
CA THR A 176 0.00 -2.02 23.28
C THR A 176 1.14 -3.03 23.37
N ALA A 177 2.36 -2.58 23.09
CA ALA A 177 3.56 -3.38 23.28
C ALA A 177 3.69 -3.78 24.76
N PRO A 178 3.88 -5.08 25.06
CA PRO A 178 4.02 -5.52 26.44
C PRO A 178 5.31 -4.96 27.05
N ALA A 179 5.24 -4.58 28.33
CA ALA A 179 6.39 -4.13 29.09
C ALA A 179 7.50 -5.19 29.09
N PRO A 180 8.78 -4.78 29.11
CA PRO A 180 9.88 -5.73 29.20
C PRO A 180 9.70 -6.57 30.48
N PRO A 181 9.95 -7.89 30.43
CA PRO A 181 9.91 -8.69 31.65
C PRO A 181 10.94 -8.10 32.61
N ARG A 182 10.48 -7.59 33.75
CA ARG A 182 11.39 -7.24 34.86
C ARG A 182 12.14 -8.52 35.18
N SER A 183 13.46 -8.51 35.01
CA SER A 183 14.28 -9.69 35.33
C SER A 183 13.93 -10.14 36.75
N PRO A 184 13.45 -11.38 36.96
CA PRO A 184 13.48 -11.98 38.27
C PRO A 184 14.95 -12.03 38.68
N SER A 185 15.27 -11.43 39.84
CA SER A 185 16.55 -11.65 40.49
C SER A 185 16.86 -13.15 40.46
N ALA A 186 18.02 -13.50 39.91
CA ALA A 186 18.46 -14.88 39.75
C ALA A 186 18.33 -15.64 41.07
N ALA A 187 17.48 -16.66 41.08
CA ALA A 187 17.55 -17.78 42.00
C ALA A 187 17.67 -19.04 41.16
N HIS A 188 18.69 -19.83 41.49
CA HIS A 188 19.12 -21.07 40.87
C HIS A 188 18.01 -22.08 40.58
N GLY A 189 18.22 -22.91 39.56
CA GLY A 189 17.57 -24.21 39.45
C GLY A 189 17.72 -24.86 38.08
N ASP A 190 18.86 -25.52 37.85
CA ASP A 190 19.00 -26.54 36.80
C ASP A 190 17.99 -27.68 37.04
N ALA A 191 17.27 -28.08 35.98
CA ALA A 191 16.75 -29.44 35.83
C ALA A 191 16.43 -29.72 34.36
N ALA A 192 17.01 -30.80 33.84
CA ALA A 192 16.85 -31.32 32.49
C ALA A 192 15.73 -32.37 32.39
N THR A 193 15.33 -32.61 31.12
CA THR A 193 14.67 -33.83 30.56
C THR A 193 13.14 -33.88 30.57
N GLU A 194 12.51 -33.90 29.38
CA GLU A 194 11.97 -35.14 28.79
C GLU A 194 11.39 -34.93 27.38
N THR A 195 11.73 -35.90 26.53
CA THR A 195 11.22 -36.18 25.19
C THR A 195 9.75 -36.61 25.26
N ASN A 196 8.90 -36.11 24.37
CA ASN A 196 7.66 -36.81 24.01
C ASN A 196 7.33 -36.63 22.52
N GLU A 197 7.11 -37.78 21.91
CA GLU A 197 6.83 -38.08 20.52
C GLU A 197 5.31 -38.26 20.36
N ALA A 198 4.72 -37.68 19.31
CA ALA A 198 3.56 -38.21 18.56
C ALA A 198 3.05 -37.16 17.56
N GLY A 199 3.36 -37.35 16.28
CA GLY A 199 2.76 -36.56 15.19
C GLY A 199 1.35 -37.07 14.85
N PRO A 200 0.37 -36.19 14.58
CA PRO A 200 -0.91 -36.62 14.04
C PRO A 200 -0.84 -36.91 12.54
N ARG A 201 -1.58 -37.96 12.17
CA ARG A 201 -1.85 -38.51 10.83
C ARG A 201 -2.43 -37.45 9.89
N VAL A 202 -1.89 -37.37 8.67
CA VAL A 202 -2.48 -36.56 7.57
C VAL A 202 -3.79 -37.22 7.16
N GLU A 203 -4.88 -36.47 7.28
CA GLU A 203 -6.21 -36.86 6.80
C GLU A 203 -6.51 -36.03 5.55
N ASP A 204 -6.62 -36.71 4.40
CA ASP A 204 -6.97 -36.10 3.12
C ASP A 204 -8.39 -35.56 3.17
N LYS A 205 -8.53 -34.22 3.10
CA LYS A 205 -9.82 -33.57 2.95
C LYS A 205 -10.28 -33.58 1.48
N PRO A 206 -11.56 -33.87 1.20
CA PRO A 206 -12.10 -33.79 -0.15
C PRO A 206 -12.08 -32.34 -0.68
N SER A 207 -11.55 -32.14 -1.88
CA SER A 207 -11.47 -30.83 -2.53
C SER A 207 -12.86 -30.33 -2.94
N ARG A 208 -13.21 -29.13 -2.46
CA ARG A 208 -14.42 -28.38 -2.83
C ARG A 208 -14.04 -27.08 -3.53
N GLY A 209 -13.29 -27.19 -4.63
CA GLY A 209 -12.96 -26.04 -5.48
C GLY A 209 -13.69 -26.07 -6.83
N LEU A 210 -13.77 -24.91 -7.48
CA LEU A 210 -14.31 -24.78 -8.84
C LEU A 210 -13.35 -25.45 -9.84
N HIS A 211 -13.90 -26.14 -10.83
CA HIS A 211 -13.12 -26.88 -11.84
C HIS A 211 -12.29 -25.91 -12.72
N PRO A 212 -10.98 -26.15 -12.93
CA PRO A 212 -10.07 -25.26 -13.69
C PRO A 212 -10.52 -24.84 -15.08
N ALA A 213 -11.32 -25.66 -15.74
CA ALA A 213 -11.89 -25.33 -17.05
C ALA A 213 -12.76 -24.05 -17.02
N ILE A 214 -13.40 -23.75 -15.89
CA ILE A 214 -14.22 -22.54 -15.75
C ILE A 214 -13.33 -21.31 -15.90
N PHE A 215 -12.20 -21.26 -15.17
CA PHE A 215 -11.22 -20.18 -15.31
C PHE A 215 -10.68 -20.05 -16.74
N GLY A 216 -10.37 -21.17 -17.40
CA GLY A 216 -9.85 -21.15 -18.77
C GLY A 216 -10.82 -20.51 -19.78
N VAL A 217 -12.12 -20.80 -19.66
CA VAL A 217 -13.15 -20.22 -20.53
C VAL A 217 -13.33 -18.73 -20.26
N THR A 218 -13.38 -18.30 -18.99
CA THR A 218 -13.52 -16.86 -18.66
C THR A 218 -12.30 -16.06 -19.10
N ALA A 219 -11.09 -16.58 -18.84
CA ALA A 219 -9.85 -15.93 -19.25
C ALA A 219 -9.76 -15.76 -20.77
N GLY A 220 -10.18 -16.77 -21.55
CA GLY A 220 -10.24 -16.69 -23.01
C GLY A 220 -11.19 -15.60 -23.51
N LEU A 221 -12.38 -15.46 -22.89
CA LEU A 221 -13.36 -14.45 -23.27
C LEU A 221 -12.82 -13.02 -23.06
N PHE A 222 -12.10 -12.78 -21.96
CA PHE A 222 -11.54 -11.46 -21.65
C PHE A 222 -10.31 -11.12 -22.48
N ALA A 223 -9.53 -12.11 -22.94
CA ALA A 223 -8.46 -11.87 -23.90
C ALA A 223 -9.01 -11.31 -25.23
N ILE A 224 -10.14 -11.85 -25.72
CA ILE A 224 -10.82 -11.35 -26.93
C ILE A 224 -11.35 -9.93 -26.69
N ALA A 225 -12.02 -9.69 -25.55
CA ALA A 225 -12.54 -8.36 -25.20
C ALA A 225 -11.43 -7.31 -25.08
N GLY A 226 -10.29 -7.67 -24.48
CA GLY A 226 -9.11 -6.81 -24.40
C GLY A 226 -8.56 -6.42 -25.78
N GLY A 227 -8.53 -7.38 -26.73
CA GLY A 227 -8.16 -7.11 -28.13
C GLY A 227 -9.11 -6.12 -28.81
N VAL A 228 -10.42 -6.25 -28.60
CA VAL A 228 -11.43 -5.32 -29.14
C VAL A 228 -11.29 -3.92 -28.53
N THR A 229 -11.00 -3.81 -27.24
CA THR A 229 -10.75 -2.51 -26.58
C THR A 229 -9.54 -1.80 -27.15
N ILE A 230 -8.44 -2.52 -27.41
CA ILE A 230 -7.24 -1.92 -28.02
C ILE A 230 -7.55 -1.42 -29.44
N TRP A 231 -8.26 -2.21 -30.24
CA TRP A 231 -8.67 -1.80 -31.58
C TRP A 231 -9.59 -0.56 -31.57
N SER A 232 -10.55 -0.52 -30.65
CA SER A 232 -11.43 0.64 -30.44
C SER A 232 -10.67 1.90 -30.01
N GLY A 233 -9.59 1.75 -29.23
CA GLY A 233 -8.72 2.86 -28.85
C GLY A 233 -7.97 3.46 -30.03
N VAL A 234 -7.49 2.62 -30.97
CA VAL A 234 -6.82 3.08 -32.20
C VAL A 234 -7.79 3.84 -33.11
N ASP A 235 -9.01 3.35 -33.26
CA ASP A 235 -10.07 4.02 -34.05
C ASP A 235 -10.43 5.40 -33.47
N THR A 236 -10.45 5.51 -32.14
CA THR A 236 -10.69 6.79 -31.45
C THR A 236 -9.57 7.81 -31.71
N LEU A 237 -8.32 7.36 -31.80
CA LEU A 237 -7.17 8.22 -32.11
C LEU A 237 -7.19 8.68 -33.58
N ASP A 238 -7.51 7.80 -34.52
CA ASP A 238 -7.64 8.16 -35.95
C ASP A 238 -8.76 9.19 -36.19
N LEU A 239 -9.87 9.08 -35.46
CA LEU A 239 -10.95 10.08 -35.50
C LEU A 239 -10.54 11.43 -34.87
N HIS A 240 -9.70 11.39 -33.83
CA HIS A 240 -9.15 12.61 -33.22
C HIS A 240 -8.22 13.34 -34.20
N ASP A 241 -7.31 12.62 -34.85
CA ASP A 241 -6.38 13.19 -35.83
C ASP A 241 -7.14 13.81 -37.02
N ARG A 242 -8.22 13.16 -37.50
CA ARG A 242 -9.07 13.71 -38.57
C ARG A 242 -9.77 15.00 -38.16
N TYR A 243 -10.27 15.06 -36.94
CA TYR A 243 -10.87 16.28 -36.39
C TYR A 243 -9.83 17.41 -36.29
N GLU A 244 -8.60 17.14 -35.84
CA GLU A 244 -7.53 18.15 -35.80
C GLU A 244 -7.14 18.67 -37.19
N THR A 245 -7.31 17.86 -38.23
CA THR A 245 -7.11 18.29 -39.63
C THR A 245 -8.30 19.02 -40.26
N GLY A 246 -9.37 19.28 -39.51
CA GLY A 246 -10.51 20.11 -39.93
C GLY A 246 -11.71 19.35 -40.48
N ASP A 247 -11.83 18.04 -40.27
CA ASP A 247 -13.05 17.28 -40.55
C ASP A 247 -14.04 17.41 -39.39
N ASP A 248 -14.95 18.38 -39.50
CA ASP A 248 -16.00 18.61 -38.50
C ASP A 248 -16.96 17.40 -38.34
N GLY A 249 -17.06 16.52 -39.35
CA GLY A 249 -17.84 15.28 -39.29
C GLY A 249 -17.23 14.20 -38.39
N ALA A 250 -15.93 14.29 -38.09
CA ALA A 250 -15.24 13.37 -37.20
C ALA A 250 -15.57 13.60 -35.72
N ARG A 251 -16.19 14.74 -35.38
CA ARG A 251 -16.52 15.10 -33.99
C ARG A 251 -17.56 14.16 -33.38
N ASP A 252 -18.71 14.00 -34.04
CA ASP A 252 -19.80 13.16 -33.53
C ASP A 252 -19.43 11.67 -33.55
N ALA A 253 -18.69 11.25 -34.58
CA ALA A 253 -18.12 9.91 -34.65
C ALA A 253 -17.09 9.65 -33.54
N GLY A 254 -16.23 10.64 -33.24
CA GLY A 254 -15.23 10.58 -32.18
C GLY A 254 -15.85 10.50 -30.78
N VAL A 255 -16.92 11.25 -30.51
CA VAL A 255 -17.66 11.15 -29.24
C VAL A 255 -18.28 9.76 -29.08
N ALA A 256 -18.92 9.22 -30.14
CA ALA A 256 -19.48 7.87 -30.10
C ALA A 256 -18.40 6.78 -29.92
N ALA A 257 -17.21 6.97 -30.49
CA ALA A 257 -16.07 6.07 -30.32
C ALA A 257 -15.49 6.14 -28.90
N GLN A 258 -15.42 7.33 -28.30
CA GLN A 258 -15.02 7.52 -26.91
C GLN A 258 -15.98 6.83 -25.94
N ASP A 259 -17.29 6.98 -26.13
CA ASP A 259 -18.29 6.35 -25.27
C ASP A 259 -18.21 4.81 -25.33
N ARG A 260 -18.06 4.24 -26.53
CA ARG A 260 -17.85 2.80 -26.70
C ARG A 260 -16.57 2.32 -26.04
N THR A 261 -15.48 3.08 -26.18
CA THR A 261 -14.18 2.75 -25.58
C THR A 261 -14.24 2.83 -24.05
N ASN A 262 -14.92 3.84 -23.48
CA ASN A 262 -15.12 3.96 -22.04
C ASN A 262 -15.95 2.80 -21.47
N ILE A 263 -17.02 2.40 -22.17
CA ILE A 263 -17.82 1.22 -21.80
C ILE A 263 -16.97 -0.04 -21.88
N LEU A 264 -16.19 -0.23 -22.96
CA LEU A 264 -15.33 -1.40 -23.14
C LEU A 264 -14.23 -1.48 -22.09
N ILE A 265 -13.61 -0.37 -21.72
CA ILE A 265 -12.64 -0.29 -20.63
C ILE A 265 -13.32 -0.69 -19.31
N GLY A 266 -14.53 -0.18 -19.05
CA GLY A 266 -15.31 -0.57 -17.88
C GLY A 266 -15.62 -2.07 -17.82
N VAL A 267 -16.04 -2.66 -18.94
CA VAL A 267 -16.36 -4.09 -19.05
C VAL A 267 -15.11 -4.97 -18.89
N VAL A 268 -13.99 -4.61 -19.53
CA VAL A 268 -12.74 -5.37 -19.41
C VAL A 268 -12.17 -5.25 -17.99
N ALA A 269 -12.20 -4.05 -17.39
CA ALA A 269 -11.73 -3.85 -16.02
C ALA A 269 -12.58 -4.65 -15.01
N GLY A 270 -13.91 -4.56 -15.10
CA GLY A 270 -14.80 -5.34 -14.23
C GLY A 270 -14.65 -6.85 -14.44
N GLY A 271 -14.47 -7.27 -15.70
CA GLY A 271 -14.26 -8.66 -16.08
C GLY A 271 -12.95 -9.27 -15.59
N ALA A 272 -11.86 -8.51 -15.63
CA ALA A 272 -10.56 -8.93 -15.11
C ALA A 272 -10.62 -9.15 -13.58
N VAL A 273 -11.32 -8.28 -12.85
CA VAL A 273 -11.57 -8.46 -11.41
C VAL A 273 -12.35 -9.74 -11.15
N ALA A 274 -13.45 -9.97 -11.87
CA ALA A 274 -14.25 -11.20 -11.72
C ALA A 274 -13.44 -12.48 -12.04
N THR A 275 -12.60 -12.44 -13.08
CA THR A 275 -11.73 -13.56 -13.47
C THR A 275 -10.68 -13.86 -12.42
N THR A 276 -10.12 -12.83 -11.79
CA THR A 276 -9.16 -12.97 -10.69
C THR A 276 -9.82 -13.64 -9.48
N ILE A 277 -11.06 -13.28 -9.15
CA ILE A 277 -11.83 -13.94 -8.10
C ILE A 277 -12.04 -15.42 -8.45
N VAL A 278 -12.44 -15.75 -9.68
CA VAL A 278 -12.59 -17.14 -10.12
C VAL A 278 -11.28 -17.91 -10.02
N ALA A 279 -10.14 -17.30 -10.35
CA ALA A 279 -8.81 -17.90 -10.23
C ALA A 279 -8.47 -18.30 -8.79
N ILE A 280 -8.80 -17.44 -7.82
CA ILE A 280 -8.54 -17.65 -6.39
C ILE A 280 -9.32 -18.85 -5.85
N PHE A 281 -10.54 -19.07 -6.34
CA PHE A 281 -11.41 -20.17 -5.89
C PHE A 281 -11.34 -21.43 -6.79
N THR A 282 -10.45 -21.41 -7.79
CA THR A 282 -10.20 -22.56 -8.66
C THR A 282 -9.25 -23.55 -7.96
N ASP A 283 -9.60 -24.84 -7.95
CA ASP A 283 -8.69 -25.88 -7.46
C ASP A 283 -7.76 -26.32 -8.58
N TRP A 284 -6.50 -25.89 -8.49
CA TRP A 284 -5.49 -26.07 -9.52
C TRP A 284 -4.89 -27.48 -9.58
N GLY A 285 -5.30 -28.42 -8.70
CA GLY A 285 -4.98 -29.84 -8.81
C GLY A 285 -3.49 -30.14 -9.03
N GLY A 286 -2.66 -29.90 -8.03
CA GLY A 286 -1.24 -30.30 -8.06
C GLY A 286 -1.12 -31.81 -7.87
N LYS A 287 -0.58 -32.52 -8.86
CA LYS A 287 -0.03 -33.88 -8.64
C LYS A 287 1.36 -33.71 -8.04
N ASP A 288 1.58 -34.34 -6.90
CA ASP A 288 2.90 -34.41 -6.28
C ASP A 288 3.90 -34.92 -7.32
N ALA A 289 4.83 -34.05 -7.72
CA ALA A 289 6.01 -34.47 -8.42
C ALA A 289 6.84 -35.24 -7.39
N GLU A 290 6.67 -36.57 -7.37
CA GLU A 290 7.58 -37.50 -6.71
C GLU A 290 9.01 -37.02 -6.97
N ALA A 291 9.67 -36.59 -5.90
CA ALA A 291 11.08 -36.31 -5.89
C ALA A 291 11.79 -37.54 -6.47
N SER A 292 12.19 -37.42 -7.73
CA SER A 292 12.93 -38.46 -8.43
C SER A 292 14.22 -38.67 -7.67
N SER A 293 14.27 -39.74 -6.89
CA SER A 293 15.50 -40.21 -6.25
C SER A 293 16.59 -40.29 -7.33
N PRO A 294 17.80 -39.76 -7.10
CA PRO A 294 18.88 -39.93 -8.05
C PRO A 294 19.17 -41.42 -8.16
N THR A 295 18.78 -42.01 -9.30
CA THR A 295 19.13 -43.37 -9.65
C THR A 295 20.65 -43.45 -9.67
N ALA A 296 21.22 -44.18 -8.71
CA ALA A 296 22.64 -44.47 -8.68
C ALA A 296 23.01 -45.23 -9.96
N VAL A 297 23.67 -44.53 -10.89
CA VAL A 297 24.25 -45.13 -12.09
C VAL A 297 25.41 -46.01 -11.64
N ARG A 298 25.15 -47.32 -11.52
CA ARG A 298 26.21 -48.32 -11.40
C ARG A 298 26.92 -48.43 -12.75
N PHE A 299 28.12 -47.87 -12.85
CA PHE A 299 29.05 -48.15 -13.93
C PHE A 299 29.49 -49.62 -13.83
N ALA A 300 29.09 -50.44 -14.80
CA ALA A 300 29.70 -51.74 -15.06
C ALA A 300 30.91 -51.55 -15.99
N PRO A 301 32.08 -52.13 -15.70
CA PRO A 301 33.22 -52.08 -16.63
C PRO A 301 32.94 -52.96 -17.86
N PRO A 302 33.36 -52.54 -19.08
CA PRO A 302 33.18 -53.36 -20.26
C PRO A 302 34.13 -54.58 -20.21
N PHE A 303 33.59 -55.67 -20.73
CA PHE A 303 34.13 -57.01 -20.78
C PHE A 303 35.58 -57.11 -21.27
N GLY A 304 36.31 -58.03 -20.66
CA GLY A 304 37.67 -58.42 -21.03
C GLY A 304 37.77 -59.04 -22.42
N ILE A 305 38.88 -58.71 -23.07
CA ILE A 305 39.39 -59.37 -24.27
C ILE A 305 40.05 -60.68 -23.83
N ARG A 306 39.62 -61.82 -24.39
CA ARG A 306 40.39 -63.07 -24.38
C ARG A 306 41.10 -63.23 -25.73
N PHE A 307 42.37 -63.64 -25.65
CA PHE A 307 43.11 -64.25 -26.75
C PHE A 307 42.53 -65.61 -27.14
#